data_AF-A0A239NGH1-F1
#
_entry.id   AF-A0A239NGH1-F1
#
_cell.length_a   1.000
_cell.length_b   1.000
_cell.length_c   1.000
_cell.angle_alpha   90.00
_cell.angle_beta   90.00
_cell.angle_gamma   90.00
#
_symmetry.space_group_name_H-M   'P 1'
#
loop_
_entity.id
_entity.type
_entity.pdbx_description
1 polymer ?
#
loop_
_entity_poly.entity_id
_entity_poly.type
_entity_poly.pdbx_seq_one_letter_code
_entity_poly.pdbx_strand_id
1 'polypeptide(L)'
;MDSPNPPSFAPPSAPARPPLNGLAVAALVSGLLLGLPLLGVVLGAMALTRIDKRGERGKGMATTGLVLSSLSTLVCAVTLALGTYQLPKGLGEEAAGAAPYSDDYFSLRKGDCIDTGNDELAYAFLEFSFVSCEGRHTAEVYAVFEIADRYAFPGDDAVSEKADTRCWDLSNSYAMDSWALPTGVEVTYYAPSKESWADGDRQVTCLFYRDPAGPLKGSVRRDETMLDEHQVAYLKAANVINDARFGLKPEADYVKDDFTGYRQWAHDVAVALDEQARILRVHQWPAGAQPHVAALQTEIEAARPHWANAADAKDVGTFYDHYEAALHRPGHEQAIKAREALKLTTSDDMPESVV
;
A
#
# COMPACT_ATOMS: atom_id res chain seq x y z
N MET A 1 -79.61 -37.36 38.96
CA MET A 1 -79.97 -37.73 37.58
C MET A 1 -78.70 -37.56 36.76
N ASP A 2 -77.89 -38.61 36.69
CA ASP A 2 -76.67 -38.62 35.86
C ASP A 2 -76.98 -39.38 34.57
N SER A 3 -76.95 -38.67 33.45
CA SER A 3 -77.05 -39.26 32.10
C SER A 3 -75.65 -39.71 31.64
N PRO A 4 -75.50 -40.91 31.07
CA PRO A 4 -74.22 -41.36 30.54
C PRO A 4 -73.89 -40.65 29.21
N ASN A 5 -72.66 -40.16 29.10
CA ASN A 5 -72.11 -39.54 27.90
C ASN A 5 -71.93 -40.58 26.78
N PRO A 6 -72.26 -40.28 25.51
CA PRO A 6 -72.05 -41.20 24.40
C PRO A 6 -70.56 -41.32 24.01
N PRO A 7 -70.13 -42.48 23.47
CA PRO A 7 -68.74 -42.71 23.10
C PRO A 7 -68.31 -41.86 21.90
N SER A 8 -67.18 -41.18 22.04
CA SER A 8 -66.54 -40.40 20.97
C SER A 8 -65.85 -41.32 19.95
N PHE A 9 -66.28 -41.28 18.70
CA PHE A 9 -65.59 -41.90 17.57
C PHE A 9 -64.39 -41.04 17.14
N ALA A 10 -63.20 -41.61 17.12
CA ALA A 10 -62.01 -40.98 16.54
C ALA A 10 -62.11 -41.01 15.00
N PRO A 11 -61.75 -39.92 14.28
CA PRO A 11 -61.75 -39.91 12.83
C PRO A 11 -60.61 -40.79 12.27
N PRO A 12 -60.80 -41.42 11.08
CA PRO A 12 -59.77 -42.24 10.46
C PRO A 12 -58.54 -41.40 10.09
N SER A 13 -57.35 -41.92 10.41
CA SER A 13 -56.07 -41.33 10.02
C SER A 13 -55.93 -41.28 8.49
N ALA A 14 -55.73 -40.08 7.94
CA ALA A 14 -55.45 -39.90 6.52
C ALA A 14 -54.08 -40.51 6.14
N PRO A 15 -53.94 -41.11 4.94
CA PRO A 15 -52.66 -41.68 4.52
C PRO A 15 -51.58 -40.60 4.37
N ALA A 16 -50.40 -40.85 4.95
CA ALA A 16 -49.25 -39.96 4.86
C ALA A 16 -48.81 -39.77 3.40
N ARG A 17 -48.78 -38.52 2.92
CA ARG A 17 -48.30 -38.19 1.57
C ARG A 17 -46.77 -38.35 1.52
N PRO A 18 -46.21 -38.99 0.48
CA PRO A 18 -44.75 -39.08 0.32
C PRO A 18 -44.10 -37.69 0.23
N PRO A 19 -42.88 -37.52 0.77
CA PRO A 19 -42.15 -36.25 0.73
C PRO A 19 -41.76 -35.85 -0.70
N LEU A 20 -41.70 -34.55 -0.96
CA LEU A 20 -41.26 -33.96 -2.24
C LEU A 20 -39.72 -34.02 -2.32
N ASN A 21 -39.19 -34.39 -3.50
CA ASN A 21 -37.74 -34.48 -3.69
C ASN A 21 -37.13 -33.08 -3.94
N GLY A 22 -36.23 -32.64 -3.06
CA GLY A 22 -35.57 -31.33 -3.14
C GLY A 22 -34.75 -31.11 -4.42
N LEU A 23 -34.25 -32.18 -5.07
CA LEU A 23 -33.56 -32.09 -6.36
C LEU A 23 -34.50 -31.70 -7.51
N ALA A 24 -35.78 -32.07 -7.44
CA ALA A 24 -36.78 -31.67 -8.44
C ALA A 24 -37.12 -30.17 -8.33
N VAL A 25 -37.10 -29.62 -7.11
CA VAL A 25 -37.27 -28.18 -6.86
C VAL A 25 -36.03 -27.42 -7.33
N ALA A 26 -34.82 -27.91 -7.00
CA ALA A 26 -33.58 -27.32 -7.47
C ALA A 26 -33.50 -27.28 -9.00
N ALA A 27 -33.86 -28.36 -9.70
CA ALA A 27 -33.89 -28.40 -11.16
C ALA A 27 -34.89 -27.39 -11.78
N LEU A 28 -36.05 -27.17 -11.14
CA LEU A 28 -37.02 -26.18 -11.60
C LEU A 28 -36.52 -24.74 -11.39
N VAL A 29 -35.90 -24.46 -10.24
CA VAL A 29 -35.36 -23.13 -9.91
C VAL A 29 -34.15 -22.80 -10.78
N SER A 30 -33.24 -23.75 -10.99
CA SER A 30 -32.09 -23.58 -11.88
C SER A 30 -32.47 -23.48 -13.35
N GLY A 31 -33.57 -24.12 -13.77
CA GLY A 31 -34.10 -23.96 -15.13
C GLY A 31 -34.80 -22.60 -15.36
N LEU A 32 -35.28 -21.96 -14.29
CA LEU A 32 -35.99 -20.68 -14.34
C LEU A 32 -35.04 -19.47 -14.18
N LEU A 33 -34.00 -19.60 -13.35
CA LEU A 33 -32.91 -18.63 -13.22
C LEU A 33 -31.85 -18.94 -14.27
N LEU A 34 -31.83 -18.15 -15.34
CA LEU A 34 -30.95 -18.18 -16.53
C LEU A 34 -29.44 -18.01 -16.22
N GLY A 35 -28.89 -18.74 -15.24
CA GLY A 35 -27.48 -18.67 -14.86
C GLY A 35 -26.61 -19.79 -15.42
N LEU A 36 -27.11 -21.04 -15.50
CA LEU A 36 -26.26 -22.21 -15.81
C LEU A 36 -27.07 -23.34 -16.51
N PRO A 37 -27.32 -23.25 -17.83
CA PRO A 37 -28.21 -24.20 -18.54
C PRO A 37 -27.71 -25.65 -18.49
N LEU A 38 -26.40 -25.86 -18.43
CA LEU A 38 -25.79 -27.20 -18.38
C LEU A 38 -26.01 -27.92 -17.04
N LEU A 39 -26.06 -27.18 -15.93
CA LEU A 39 -26.31 -27.75 -14.61
C LEU A 39 -27.76 -28.22 -14.45
N GLY A 40 -28.73 -27.50 -15.05
CA GLY A 40 -30.14 -27.88 -15.05
C GLY A 40 -30.41 -29.22 -15.74
N VAL A 41 -29.71 -29.50 -16.85
CA VAL A 41 -29.86 -30.76 -17.61
C VAL A 41 -29.33 -31.96 -16.81
N VAL A 42 -28.16 -31.83 -16.18
CA VAL A 42 -27.54 -32.91 -15.39
C VAL A 42 -28.37 -33.20 -14.13
N LEU A 43 -28.79 -32.16 -13.42
CA LEU A 43 -29.60 -32.30 -12.20
C LEU A 43 -31.00 -32.85 -12.49
N GLY A 44 -31.63 -32.44 -13.60
CA GLY A 44 -32.92 -32.98 -14.05
C GLY A 44 -32.86 -34.48 -14.38
N ALA A 45 -31.80 -34.92 -15.07
CA ALA A 45 -31.60 -36.34 -15.40
C ALA A 45 -31.34 -37.21 -14.14
N MET A 46 -30.56 -36.71 -13.19
CA MET A 46 -30.33 -37.40 -11.91
C MET A 46 -31.57 -37.43 -11.02
N ALA A 47 -32.39 -36.37 -11.03
CA ALA A 47 -33.65 -36.34 -10.28
C ALA A 47 -34.65 -37.38 -10.80
N LEU A 48 -34.79 -37.52 -12.13
CA LEU A 48 -35.72 -38.49 -12.73
C LEU A 48 -35.35 -39.95 -12.39
N THR A 49 -34.06 -40.29 -12.41
CA THR A 49 -33.59 -41.64 -12.08
C THR A 49 -33.72 -41.98 -10.59
N ARG A 50 -33.59 -40.99 -9.68
CA ARG A 50 -33.82 -41.19 -8.23
C ARG A 50 -35.30 -41.31 -7.89
N ILE A 51 -36.15 -40.49 -8.50
CA ILE A 51 -37.60 -40.51 -8.27
C ILE A 51 -38.20 -41.85 -8.72
N ASP A 52 -37.74 -42.40 -9.84
CA ASP A 52 -38.22 -43.68 -10.35
C ASP A 52 -37.80 -44.87 -9.47
N LYS A 53 -36.60 -44.82 -8.88
CA LYS A 53 -36.08 -45.87 -8.00
C LYS A 53 -36.62 -45.79 -6.55
N ARG A 54 -37.04 -44.62 -6.07
CA ARG A 54 -37.45 -44.39 -4.67
C ARG A 54 -38.94 -44.11 -4.47
N GLY A 55 -39.72 -44.00 -5.54
CA GLY A 55 -41.18 -43.79 -5.46
C GLY A 55 -41.58 -42.40 -4.94
N GLU A 56 -40.71 -41.40 -5.08
CA GLU A 56 -40.89 -40.05 -4.54
C GLU A 56 -41.82 -39.20 -5.45
N ARG A 57 -42.42 -38.13 -4.92
CA ARG A 57 -43.28 -37.21 -5.70
C ARG A 57 -42.45 -36.08 -6.30
N GLY A 58 -42.61 -35.80 -7.59
CA GLY A 58 -41.89 -34.71 -8.27
C GLY A 58 -41.62 -34.89 -9.77
N LYS A 59 -42.04 -36.02 -10.39
CA LYS A 59 -41.77 -36.33 -11.81
C LYS A 59 -42.15 -35.19 -12.77
N GLY A 60 -43.33 -34.58 -12.58
CA GLY A 60 -43.81 -33.48 -13.43
C GLY A 60 -42.92 -32.25 -13.41
N MET A 61 -42.46 -31.81 -12.23
CA MET A 61 -41.58 -30.65 -12.08
C MET A 61 -40.19 -30.90 -12.68
N ALA A 62 -39.64 -32.11 -12.52
CA ALA A 62 -38.37 -32.49 -13.12
C ALA A 62 -38.42 -32.53 -14.66
N THR A 63 -39.52 -33.03 -15.24
CA THR A 63 -39.72 -32.98 -16.70
C THR A 63 -39.86 -31.55 -17.22
N THR A 64 -40.58 -30.67 -16.51
CA THR A 64 -40.72 -29.27 -16.93
C THR A 64 -39.39 -28.51 -16.86
N GLY A 65 -38.60 -28.71 -15.80
CA GLY A 65 -37.27 -28.12 -15.68
C GLY A 65 -36.32 -28.58 -16.79
N LEU A 66 -36.34 -29.88 -17.13
CA LEU A 66 -35.51 -30.43 -18.21
C LEU A 66 -35.87 -29.85 -19.59
N VAL A 67 -37.17 -29.69 -19.87
CA VAL A 67 -37.65 -29.14 -21.15
C VAL A 67 -37.31 -27.66 -21.27
N LEU A 68 -37.49 -26.87 -20.21
CA LEU A 68 -37.14 -25.45 -20.20
C LEU A 68 -35.62 -25.25 -20.34
N SER A 69 -34.80 -26.03 -19.64
CA SER A 69 -33.33 -25.95 -19.76
C SER A 69 -32.81 -26.41 -21.11
N SER A 70 -33.38 -27.46 -21.70
CA SER A 70 -32.97 -27.94 -23.03
C SER A 70 -33.38 -26.96 -24.14
N LEU A 71 -34.55 -26.33 -24.03
CA LEU A 71 -34.98 -25.27 -24.95
C LEU A 71 -34.09 -24.01 -24.83
N SER A 72 -33.77 -23.59 -23.60
CA SER A 72 -32.85 -22.48 -23.33
C SER A 72 -31.44 -22.75 -23.89
N THR A 73 -30.94 -23.97 -23.73
CA THR A 73 -29.63 -24.38 -24.28
C THR A 73 -29.61 -24.30 -25.81
N LEU A 74 -30.69 -24.73 -26.46
CA LEU A 74 -30.86 -24.66 -27.91
C LEU A 74 -30.90 -23.21 -28.40
N VAL A 75 -31.62 -22.34 -27.70
CA VAL A 75 -31.67 -20.90 -28.02
C VAL A 75 -30.28 -20.27 -27.87
N CYS A 76 -29.56 -20.52 -26.78
CA CYS A 76 -28.17 -20.07 -26.60
C CYS A 76 -27.26 -20.53 -27.74
N ALA A 77 -27.29 -21.82 -28.09
CA ALA A 77 -26.45 -22.37 -29.15
C ALA A 77 -26.74 -21.73 -30.52
N VAL A 78 -28.03 -21.50 -30.83
CA VAL A 78 -28.45 -20.83 -32.07
C VAL A 78 -28.02 -19.36 -32.09
N THR A 79 -28.16 -18.63 -30.98
CA THR A 79 -27.71 -17.23 -30.90
C THR A 79 -26.19 -17.07 -31.00
N LEU A 80 -25.42 -18.02 -30.46
CA LEU A 80 -23.96 -18.07 -30.63
C LEU A 80 -23.56 -18.38 -32.07
N ALA A 81 -24.23 -19.35 -32.72
CA ALA A 81 -23.96 -19.73 -34.11
C ALA A 81 -24.31 -18.63 -35.12
N LEU A 82 -25.35 -17.84 -34.84
CA LEU A 82 -25.76 -16.70 -35.67
C LEU A 82 -24.95 -15.42 -35.39
N GLY A 83 -24.06 -15.41 -34.39
CA GLY A 83 -23.23 -14.26 -34.03
C GLY A 83 -24.02 -13.05 -33.49
N THR A 84 -25.29 -13.24 -33.16
CA THR A 84 -26.18 -12.18 -32.63
C THR A 84 -26.09 -12.04 -31.11
N TYR A 85 -25.43 -12.98 -30.44
CA TYR A 85 -25.14 -12.91 -29.01
C TYR A 85 -23.89 -12.07 -28.76
N GLN A 86 -24.06 -10.88 -28.21
CA GLN A 86 -22.94 -10.07 -27.72
C GLN A 86 -22.43 -10.69 -26.41
N LEU A 87 -21.32 -11.43 -26.48
CA LEU A 87 -20.58 -11.82 -25.28
C LEU A 87 -20.18 -10.55 -24.52
N PRO A 88 -20.40 -10.45 -23.18
CA PRO A 88 -19.72 -9.43 -22.40
C PRO A 88 -18.22 -9.61 -22.64
N LYS A 89 -17.53 -8.54 -23.05
CA LYS A 89 -16.08 -8.56 -23.25
C LYS A 89 -15.44 -8.83 -21.87
N GLY A 90 -15.07 -10.08 -21.60
CA GLY A 90 -14.49 -10.46 -20.32
C GLY A 90 -14.18 -11.94 -20.11
N LEU A 91 -14.21 -12.80 -21.13
CA LEU A 91 -14.01 -14.25 -20.96
C LEU A 91 -12.64 -14.74 -21.46
N GLY A 92 -11.61 -13.90 -21.33
CA GLY A 92 -10.23 -14.22 -21.69
C GLY A 92 -9.14 -13.63 -20.80
N GLU A 93 -9.47 -12.79 -19.81
CA GLU A 93 -8.48 -12.08 -18.97
C GLU A 93 -8.77 -12.17 -17.46
N GLU A 94 -9.75 -12.96 -17.01
CA GLU A 94 -10.06 -13.16 -15.58
C GLU A 94 -9.44 -14.47 -15.01
N ALA A 95 -8.18 -14.73 -15.33
CA ALA A 95 -7.37 -15.73 -14.62
C ALA A 95 -6.11 -15.13 -13.97
N ALA A 96 -6.01 -13.79 -13.92
CA ALA A 96 -5.00 -13.08 -13.15
C ALA A 96 -5.60 -11.81 -12.55
N GLY A 97 -5.94 -11.85 -11.26
CA GLY A 97 -6.18 -10.64 -10.46
C GLY A 97 -7.60 -10.11 -10.42
N ALA A 98 -8.50 -10.87 -9.79
CA ALA A 98 -9.61 -10.26 -9.06
C ALA A 98 -9.63 -10.89 -7.66
N ALA A 99 -8.88 -10.28 -6.74
CA ALA A 99 -9.17 -10.45 -5.32
C ALA A 99 -10.54 -9.78 -5.07
N PRO A 100 -11.45 -10.43 -4.32
CA PRO A 100 -12.69 -9.80 -3.92
C PRO A 100 -12.36 -8.62 -3.02
N TYR A 101 -13.01 -7.49 -3.28
CA TYR A 101 -12.87 -6.26 -2.52
C TYR A 101 -13.10 -6.50 -1.00
N SER A 102 -12.00 -6.56 -0.24
CA SER A 102 -11.85 -6.19 1.17
C SER A 102 -10.39 -6.38 1.60
N ASP A 103 -9.46 -5.68 0.95
CA ASP A 103 -8.07 -5.65 1.40
C ASP A 103 -7.96 -4.51 2.42
N ASP A 104 -8.01 -4.86 3.70
CA ASP A 104 -7.89 -3.93 4.83
C ASP A 104 -6.42 -3.48 4.96
N TYR A 105 -6.13 -2.26 5.45
CA TYR A 105 -4.75 -1.77 5.61
C TYR A 105 -3.91 -2.66 6.54
N PHE A 106 -4.54 -3.45 7.43
CA PHE A 106 -3.86 -4.50 8.22
C PHE A 106 -3.20 -5.60 7.37
N SER A 107 -3.62 -5.76 6.12
CA SER A 107 -3.06 -6.73 5.17
C SER A 107 -1.80 -6.22 4.46
N LEU A 108 -1.55 -4.90 4.46
CA LEU A 108 -0.42 -4.27 3.78
C LEU A 108 0.91 -4.78 4.35
N ARG A 109 1.87 -5.02 3.46
CA ARG A 109 3.23 -5.46 3.76
C ARG A 109 4.24 -4.59 3.02
N LYS A 110 5.46 -4.54 3.54
CA LYS A 110 6.59 -3.92 2.86
C LYS A 110 6.77 -4.51 1.46
N GLY A 111 6.79 -3.65 0.44
CA GLY A 111 6.91 -3.99 -0.97
C GLY A 111 5.57 -4.06 -1.71
N ASP A 112 4.44 -3.91 -1.02
CA ASP A 112 3.13 -3.87 -1.69
C ASP A 112 2.90 -2.53 -2.38
N CYS A 113 2.29 -2.57 -3.56
CA CYS A 113 1.83 -1.39 -4.27
C CYS A 113 0.32 -1.41 -4.41
N ILE A 114 -0.30 -0.24 -4.20
CA ILE A 114 -1.75 -0.09 -4.18
C ILE A 114 -2.22 0.99 -5.13
N ASP A 115 -3.39 0.75 -5.72
CA ASP A 115 -4.17 1.73 -6.49
C ASP A 115 -5.43 2.07 -5.69
N THR A 116 -5.67 3.36 -5.51
CA THR A 116 -6.82 3.91 -4.77
C THR A 116 -7.98 4.28 -5.69
N GLY A 117 -7.89 4.02 -7.00
CA GLY A 117 -9.01 4.24 -7.92
C GLY A 117 -9.44 5.71 -8.10
N ASN A 118 -8.54 6.65 -7.76
CA ASN A 118 -8.73 8.11 -7.65
C ASN A 118 -9.36 8.62 -6.34
N ASP A 119 -9.53 7.77 -5.33
CA ASP A 119 -9.82 8.25 -3.98
C ASP A 119 -8.57 8.86 -3.35
N GLU A 120 -8.74 9.90 -2.52
CA GLU A 120 -7.64 10.47 -1.75
C GLU A 120 -7.06 9.38 -0.84
N LEU A 121 -5.73 9.27 -0.82
CA LEU A 121 -5.02 8.24 -0.06
C LEU A 121 -5.42 8.22 1.43
N ALA A 122 -5.82 9.38 1.97
CA ALA A 122 -6.33 9.54 3.34
C ALA A 122 -7.62 8.74 3.62
N TYR A 123 -8.44 8.44 2.60
CA TYR A 123 -9.65 7.62 2.73
C TYR A 123 -9.46 6.18 2.23
N ALA A 124 -8.35 5.92 1.54
CA ALA A 124 -8.06 4.62 0.94
C ALA A 124 -7.59 3.55 1.93
N PHE A 125 -7.72 3.74 3.25
CA PHE A 125 -7.41 2.68 4.23
C PHE A 125 -8.48 1.57 4.28
N LEU A 126 -9.68 1.82 3.74
CA LEU A 126 -10.77 0.84 3.65
C LEU A 126 -10.87 0.17 2.28
N GLU A 127 -10.41 0.86 1.24
CA GLU A 127 -10.71 0.54 -0.15
C GLU A 127 -9.48 0.85 -1.02
N PHE A 128 -8.77 -0.21 -1.40
CA PHE A 128 -7.68 -0.15 -2.37
C PHE A 128 -7.57 -1.48 -3.11
N SER A 129 -6.82 -1.48 -4.21
CA SER A 129 -6.47 -2.70 -4.93
C SER A 129 -4.95 -2.90 -4.92
N PHE A 130 -4.51 -4.11 -4.58
CA PHE A 130 -3.11 -4.49 -4.82
C PHE A 130 -2.82 -4.56 -6.32
N VAL A 131 -1.73 -3.91 -6.73
CA VAL A 131 -1.28 -3.85 -8.12
C VAL A 131 0.21 -4.14 -8.21
N SER A 132 0.71 -4.48 -9.40
CA SER A 132 2.15 -4.65 -9.61
C SER A 132 2.88 -3.31 -9.49
N CYS A 133 3.94 -3.27 -8.69
CA CYS A 133 4.82 -2.11 -8.57
C CYS A 133 5.53 -1.76 -9.89
N GLU A 134 5.69 -2.69 -10.83
CA GLU A 134 6.26 -2.40 -12.16
C GLU A 134 5.34 -1.49 -13.00
N GLY A 135 4.04 -1.52 -12.69
CA GLY A 135 3.00 -0.73 -13.34
C GLY A 135 2.81 0.65 -12.71
N ARG A 136 1.65 1.24 -13.00
CA ARG A 136 1.18 2.46 -12.35
C ARG A 136 0.52 2.10 -11.03
N HIS A 137 0.77 2.88 -10.00
CA HIS A 137 0.15 2.71 -8.68
C HIS A 137 0.12 4.04 -7.92
N THR A 138 -0.81 4.20 -6.99
CA THR A 138 -0.95 5.42 -6.18
C THR A 138 0.12 5.47 -5.10
N ALA A 139 0.35 4.36 -4.41
CA ALA A 139 1.26 4.29 -3.28
C ALA A 139 2.04 2.96 -3.22
N GLU A 140 3.22 3.01 -2.63
CA GLU A 140 4.10 1.87 -2.37
C GLU A 140 4.45 1.80 -0.88
N VAL A 141 4.15 0.66 -0.25
CA VAL A 141 4.42 0.43 1.16
C VAL A 141 5.89 0.08 1.35
N TYR A 142 6.63 0.89 2.11
CA TYR A 142 8.06 0.64 2.36
C TYR A 142 8.36 0.10 3.75
N ALA A 143 7.41 0.23 4.69
CA ALA A 143 7.56 -0.29 6.03
C ALA A 143 6.21 -0.55 6.70
N VAL A 144 6.20 -1.54 7.60
CA VAL A 144 5.11 -1.81 8.55
C VAL A 144 5.74 -2.12 9.90
N PHE A 145 5.28 -1.50 10.97
CA PHE A 145 5.74 -1.75 12.33
C PHE A 145 4.62 -1.57 13.36
N GLU A 146 4.84 -2.07 14.57
CA GLU A 146 3.89 -1.89 15.67
C GLU A 146 4.41 -0.88 16.70
N ILE A 147 3.52 -0.02 17.19
CA ILE A 147 3.80 0.83 18.33
C ILE A 147 3.78 -0.05 19.58
N ALA A 148 4.98 -0.29 20.13
CA ALA A 148 5.17 -1.07 21.35
C ALA A 148 4.11 -0.76 22.43
N ASP A 149 3.50 -1.83 22.93
CA ASP A 149 2.26 -1.82 23.68
C ASP A 149 2.26 -0.84 24.86
N ARG A 150 1.30 0.08 24.81
CA ARG A 150 0.74 0.75 25.99
C ARG A 150 -0.74 0.36 26.03
N TYR A 151 -1.23 -0.18 27.15
CA TYR A 151 -2.64 -0.56 27.25
C TYR A 151 -3.59 0.64 27.03
N ALA A 152 -3.12 1.86 27.29
CA ALA A 152 -3.85 3.09 27.00
C ALA A 152 -3.35 3.71 25.69
N PHE A 153 -4.29 4.22 24.89
CA PHE A 153 -3.99 5.03 23.72
C PHE A 153 -3.15 6.25 24.12
N PRO A 154 -1.97 6.47 23.51
CA PRO A 154 -1.04 7.52 23.93
C PRO A 154 -1.48 8.93 23.52
N GLY A 155 -2.51 9.05 22.67
CA GLY A 155 -2.93 10.30 22.04
C GLY A 155 -2.42 10.38 20.59
N ASP A 156 -3.17 11.08 19.73
CA ASP A 156 -2.87 11.17 18.31
C ASP A 156 -1.48 11.79 18.06
N ASP A 157 -1.16 12.89 18.74
CA ASP A 157 0.16 13.57 18.61
C ASP A 157 1.33 12.62 18.87
N ALA A 158 1.23 11.77 19.90
CA ALA A 158 2.28 10.82 20.24
C ALA A 158 2.37 9.63 19.27
N VAL A 159 1.25 9.29 18.61
CA VAL A 159 1.25 8.30 17.51
C VAL A 159 1.90 8.90 16.27
N SER A 160 1.50 10.12 15.88
CA SER A 160 2.04 10.84 14.74
C SER A 160 3.54 11.10 14.89
N GLU A 161 4.00 11.68 16.00
CA GLU A 161 5.43 11.94 16.24
C GLU A 161 6.29 10.68 16.06
N LYS A 162 5.78 9.54 16.56
CA LYS A 162 6.45 8.25 16.43
C LYS A 162 6.39 7.70 15.01
N ALA A 163 5.26 7.86 14.32
CA ALA A 163 5.09 7.46 12.93
C ALA A 163 5.99 8.30 12.02
N ASP A 164 5.94 9.63 12.11
CA ASP A 164 6.77 10.59 11.37
C ASP A 164 8.25 10.22 11.48
N THR A 165 8.76 10.13 12.71
CA THR A 165 10.16 9.79 12.97
C THR A 165 10.54 8.44 12.36
N ARG A 166 9.74 7.40 12.62
CA ARG A 166 10.11 6.04 12.24
C ARG A 166 9.92 5.77 10.76
N CYS A 167 8.89 6.33 10.15
CA CYS A 167 8.64 6.26 8.71
C CYS A 167 9.73 7.01 7.95
N TRP A 168 10.14 8.19 8.41
CA TRP A 168 11.28 8.91 7.82
C TRP A 168 12.56 8.07 7.81
N ASP A 169 12.98 7.53 8.96
CA ASP A 169 14.17 6.67 9.07
C ASP A 169 14.11 5.45 8.12
N LEU A 170 12.94 4.81 8.03
CA LEU A 170 12.76 3.61 7.23
C LEU A 170 12.68 3.93 5.73
N SER A 171 12.22 5.14 5.37
CA SER A 171 12.17 5.61 3.98
C SER A 171 13.58 5.64 3.37
N ASN A 172 14.56 6.17 4.11
CA ASN A 172 15.97 6.21 3.71
C ASN A 172 16.62 4.84 3.61
N SER A 173 16.06 3.82 4.24
CA SER A 173 16.55 2.44 4.12
C SER A 173 15.93 1.73 2.91
N TYR A 174 14.75 2.16 2.46
CA TYR A 174 14.02 1.56 1.35
C TYR A 174 14.35 2.22 0.01
N ALA A 175 14.36 3.54 -0.02
CA ALA A 175 14.74 4.37 -1.16
C ALA A 175 15.99 5.16 -0.74
N MET A 176 17.14 4.47 -0.68
CA MET A 176 18.39 5.08 -0.18
C MET A 176 18.87 6.24 -1.03
N ASP A 177 18.48 6.27 -2.31
CA ASP A 177 18.81 7.34 -3.22
C ASP A 177 17.63 8.30 -3.38
N SER A 178 17.57 9.33 -2.52
CA SER A 178 16.50 10.32 -2.57
C SER A 178 16.46 11.11 -3.89
N TRP A 179 17.57 11.16 -4.64
CA TRP A 179 17.62 11.82 -5.95
C TRP A 179 17.02 10.95 -7.06
N ALA A 180 16.83 9.65 -6.81
CA ALA A 180 16.13 8.75 -7.71
C ALA A 180 14.60 8.79 -7.52
N LEU A 181 14.11 9.49 -6.48
CA LEU A 181 12.68 9.65 -6.27
C LEU A 181 12.10 10.61 -7.31
N PRO A 182 11.02 10.23 -8.02
CA PRO A 182 10.33 11.14 -8.92
C PRO A 182 9.85 12.40 -8.20
N THR A 183 9.81 13.54 -8.89
CA THR A 183 9.24 14.78 -8.35
C THR A 183 7.79 14.59 -7.88
N GLY A 184 7.47 15.18 -6.73
CA GLY A 184 6.15 15.12 -6.10
C GLY A 184 5.88 13.83 -5.32
N VAL A 185 6.88 12.94 -5.20
CA VAL A 185 6.79 11.80 -4.29
C VAL A 185 6.96 12.29 -2.85
N GLU A 186 6.04 11.88 -2.00
CA GLU A 186 5.99 12.21 -0.59
C GLU A 186 5.88 10.94 0.25
N VAL A 187 6.19 11.06 1.53
CA VAL A 187 5.99 10.00 2.52
C VAL A 187 4.73 10.27 3.33
N THR A 188 3.97 9.24 3.64
CA THR A 188 2.82 9.30 4.52
C THR A 188 2.64 7.96 5.24
N TYR A 189 1.65 7.86 6.11
CA TYR A 189 1.36 6.63 6.84
C TYR A 189 -0.11 6.46 7.18
N TYR A 190 -0.49 5.19 7.32
CA TYR A 190 -1.65 4.80 8.11
C TYR A 190 -1.17 4.47 9.53
N ALA A 191 -1.89 4.98 10.53
CA ALA A 191 -1.56 4.78 11.93
C ALA A 191 -2.84 4.56 12.76
N PRO A 192 -2.73 3.98 13.97
CA PRO A 192 -3.89 3.67 14.79
C PRO A 192 -4.63 4.92 15.28
N SER A 193 -5.96 4.88 15.23
CA SER A 193 -6.82 5.83 15.93
C SER A 193 -7.12 5.35 17.34
N LYS A 194 -7.73 6.21 18.16
CA LYS A 194 -8.23 5.81 19.48
C LYS A 194 -9.21 4.63 19.40
N GLU A 195 -10.05 4.60 18.38
CA GLU A 195 -11.05 3.57 18.13
C GLU A 195 -10.38 2.25 17.75
N SER A 196 -9.53 2.23 16.72
CA SER A 196 -8.83 1.01 16.31
C SER A 196 -7.91 0.49 17.41
N TRP A 197 -7.28 1.39 18.19
CA TRP A 197 -6.45 1.02 19.33
C TRP A 197 -7.23 0.24 20.40
N ALA A 198 -8.50 0.58 20.63
CA ALA A 198 -9.38 -0.14 21.55
C ALA A 198 -9.64 -1.59 21.09
N ASP A 199 -9.60 -1.82 19.78
CA ASP A 199 -9.75 -3.13 19.15
C ASP A 199 -8.41 -3.88 18.98
N GLY A 200 -7.31 -3.30 19.45
CA GLY A 200 -5.98 -3.92 19.48
C GLY A 200 -5.05 -3.50 18.35
N ASP A 201 -5.43 -2.53 17.53
CA ASP A 201 -4.56 -1.99 16.49
C ASP A 201 -3.35 -1.26 17.09
N ARG A 202 -2.17 -1.67 16.66
CA ARG A 202 -0.89 -1.03 16.97
C ARG A 202 -0.08 -0.73 15.71
N GLN A 203 -0.62 -1.02 14.53
CA GLN A 203 0.12 -1.06 13.28
C GLN A 203 0.26 0.33 12.68
N VAL A 204 1.49 0.70 12.33
CA VAL A 204 1.80 1.82 11.45
C VAL A 204 2.29 1.26 10.13
N THR A 205 1.69 1.71 9.03
CA THR A 205 2.07 1.38 7.66
C THR A 205 2.59 2.63 6.98
N CYS A 206 3.86 2.64 6.57
CA CYS A 206 4.48 3.77 5.91
C CYS A 206 4.47 3.60 4.38
N LEU A 207 4.07 4.64 3.65
CA LEU A 207 3.89 4.61 2.21
C LEU A 207 4.60 5.77 1.52
N PHE A 208 5.18 5.51 0.36
CA PHE A 208 5.48 6.55 -0.62
C PHE A 208 4.25 6.75 -1.50
N TYR A 209 3.90 7.99 -1.81
CA TYR A 209 2.76 8.31 -2.67
C TYR A 209 3.06 9.52 -3.56
N ARG A 210 2.27 9.73 -4.61
CA ARG A 210 2.47 10.82 -5.58
C ARG A 210 1.15 11.45 -6.03
N ASP A 211 0.37 11.96 -5.08
CA ASP A 211 -0.93 12.61 -5.32
C ASP A 211 -0.87 14.05 -4.79
N PRO A 212 -1.21 15.12 -5.56
CA PRO A 212 -1.86 15.18 -6.87
C PRO A 212 -0.93 15.13 -8.10
N ALA A 213 0.37 14.88 -7.91
CA ALA A 213 1.36 14.82 -9.01
C ALA A 213 1.17 13.63 -9.99
N GLY A 214 0.18 12.76 -9.73
CA GLY A 214 -0.19 11.61 -10.54
C GLY A 214 0.62 10.36 -10.19
N PRO A 215 0.13 9.15 -10.50
CA PRO A 215 0.61 7.92 -9.89
C PRO A 215 2.07 7.61 -10.21
N LEU A 216 2.72 6.90 -9.28
CA LEU A 216 4.03 6.30 -9.45
C LEU A 216 4.07 5.38 -10.68
N LYS A 217 5.26 5.18 -11.22
CA LYS A 217 5.50 4.24 -12.31
C LYS A 217 6.80 3.50 -12.03
N GLY A 218 6.71 2.18 -11.84
CA GLY A 218 7.83 1.41 -11.31
C GLY A 218 7.98 1.63 -9.81
N SER A 219 8.65 0.69 -9.15
CA SER A 219 8.91 0.77 -7.72
C SER A 219 9.92 1.88 -7.40
N VAL A 220 9.72 2.59 -6.29
CA VAL A 220 10.68 3.56 -5.75
C VAL A 220 11.80 2.89 -4.94
N ARG A 221 11.72 1.57 -4.75
CA ARG A 221 12.69 0.80 -3.98
C ARG A 221 14.09 0.90 -4.58
N ARG A 222 15.02 1.31 -3.73
CA ARG A 222 16.45 1.37 -4.01
C ARG A 222 17.25 1.14 -2.73
N ASP A 223 17.18 -0.08 -2.21
CA ASP A 223 17.82 -0.47 -0.96
C ASP A 223 19.20 -1.12 -1.16
N GLU A 224 19.86 -1.49 -0.06
CA GLU A 224 21.19 -2.12 -0.05
C GLU A 224 21.27 -3.40 -0.88
N THR A 225 20.14 -4.07 -1.16
CA THR A 225 20.12 -5.29 -1.97
C THR A 225 20.19 -5.03 -3.47
N MET A 226 19.96 -3.77 -3.89
CA MET A 226 19.95 -3.33 -5.30
C MET A 226 21.15 -2.44 -5.67
N LEU A 227 22.01 -2.15 -4.71
CA LEU A 227 23.12 -1.22 -4.81
C LEU A 227 24.46 -1.93 -4.58
N ASP A 228 25.52 -1.42 -5.20
CA ASP A 228 26.87 -1.90 -4.88
C ASP A 228 27.42 -1.29 -3.58
N GLU A 229 28.53 -1.83 -3.08
CA GLU A 229 29.10 -1.41 -1.80
C GLU A 229 29.53 0.07 -1.76
N HIS A 230 29.97 0.64 -2.89
CA HIS A 230 30.38 2.04 -2.96
C HIS A 230 29.15 2.95 -3.00
N GLN A 231 28.11 2.56 -3.73
CA GLN A 231 26.82 3.24 -3.75
C GLN A 231 26.20 3.26 -2.35
N VAL A 232 26.15 2.11 -1.67
CA VAL A 232 25.63 2.02 -0.29
C VAL A 232 26.42 2.90 0.67
N ALA A 233 27.76 2.87 0.61
CA ALA A 233 28.60 3.69 1.47
C ALA A 233 28.37 5.19 1.24
N TYR A 234 28.25 5.62 -0.02
CA TYR A 234 28.01 7.02 -0.37
C TYR A 234 26.63 7.47 0.09
N LEU A 235 25.59 6.70 -0.19
CA LEU A 235 24.21 7.05 0.18
C LEU A 235 24.01 7.04 1.70
N LYS A 236 24.65 6.14 2.44
CA LYS A 236 24.67 6.20 3.92
C LYS A 236 25.27 7.52 4.41
N ALA A 237 26.37 7.98 3.82
CA ALA A 237 26.96 9.28 4.17
C ALA A 237 26.03 10.45 3.80
N ALA A 238 25.41 10.40 2.63
CA ALA A 238 24.48 11.44 2.16
C ALA A 238 23.20 11.52 3.02
N ASN A 239 22.65 10.38 3.43
CA ASN A 239 21.41 10.35 4.21
C ASN A 239 21.62 10.89 5.63
N VAL A 240 22.79 10.70 6.24
CA VAL A 240 23.13 11.33 7.54
C VAL A 240 22.94 12.85 7.52
N ILE A 241 23.42 13.53 6.47
CA ILE A 241 23.28 14.99 6.38
C ILE A 241 21.87 15.40 5.94
N ASN A 242 21.20 14.61 5.09
CA ASN A 242 19.81 14.88 4.70
C ASN A 242 18.87 14.80 5.91
N ASP A 243 19.06 13.81 6.78
CA ASP A 243 18.27 13.64 8.00
C ASP A 243 18.42 14.83 8.93
N ALA A 244 19.66 15.26 9.17
CA ALA A 244 19.89 16.42 10.00
C ALA A 244 19.31 17.71 9.38
N ARG A 245 19.40 17.89 8.06
CA ARG A 245 18.92 19.12 7.40
C ARG A 245 17.42 19.20 7.25
N PHE A 246 16.76 18.09 6.95
CA PHE A 246 15.35 18.06 6.61
C PHE A 246 14.49 17.40 7.69
N GLY A 247 14.94 16.27 8.25
CA GLY A 247 14.19 15.54 9.27
C GLY A 247 14.23 16.18 10.66
N LEU A 248 15.32 16.89 11.02
CA LEU A 248 15.47 17.53 12.33
C LEU A 248 15.22 19.05 12.31
N LYS A 249 14.76 19.60 11.18
CA LYS A 249 14.50 21.04 11.07
C LYS A 249 13.30 21.42 11.96
N PRO A 250 13.37 22.52 12.73
CA PRO A 250 12.22 22.99 13.50
C PRO A 250 11.02 23.32 12.61
N GLU A 251 9.81 23.08 13.13
CA GLU A 251 8.55 23.38 12.42
C GLU A 251 8.30 24.89 12.23
N ALA A 252 8.86 25.73 13.10
CA ALA A 252 8.71 27.17 13.00
C ALA A 252 9.31 27.70 11.70
N ASP A 253 8.56 28.50 10.94
CA ASP A 253 9.02 29.03 9.64
C ASP A 253 10.22 29.98 9.74
N TYR A 254 10.35 30.67 10.88
CA TYR A 254 11.37 31.69 11.10
C TYR A 254 12.21 31.40 12.34
N VAL A 255 13.52 31.62 12.22
CA VAL A 255 14.50 31.45 13.31
C VAL A 255 14.12 32.25 14.57
N LYS A 256 13.50 33.42 14.41
CA LYS A 256 13.07 34.26 15.54
C LYS A 256 11.94 33.63 16.36
N ASP A 257 11.13 32.76 15.75
CA ASP A 257 9.93 32.18 16.37
C ASP A 257 10.30 30.95 17.20
N ASP A 258 11.37 30.23 16.82
CA ASP A 258 12.00 29.19 17.64
C ASP A 258 13.54 29.25 17.59
N PHE A 259 14.11 30.31 18.19
CA PHE A 259 15.56 30.49 18.14
C PHE A 259 16.34 29.37 18.86
N THR A 260 15.74 28.75 19.88
CA THR A 260 16.40 27.66 20.61
C THR A 260 16.44 26.39 19.77
N GLY A 261 15.32 26.02 19.15
CA GLY A 261 15.26 24.87 18.24
C GLY A 261 16.17 25.02 17.04
N TYR A 262 16.23 26.21 16.42
CA TYR A 262 17.15 26.45 15.31
C TYR A 262 18.63 26.36 15.68
N ARG A 263 19.02 26.78 16.89
CA ARG A 263 20.38 26.58 17.39
C ARG A 263 20.70 25.11 17.62
N GLN A 264 19.76 24.34 18.17
CA GLN A 264 19.90 22.89 18.34
C GLN A 264 20.02 22.18 16.98
N TRP A 265 19.14 22.52 16.03
CA TRP A 265 19.21 22.03 14.66
C TRP A 265 20.55 22.32 13.99
N ALA A 266 21.06 23.55 14.11
CA ALA A 266 22.37 23.90 13.56
C ALA A 266 23.52 23.08 14.19
N HIS A 267 23.42 22.76 15.49
CA HIS A 267 24.35 21.86 16.15
C HIS A 267 24.27 20.45 15.55
N ASP A 268 23.06 19.91 15.37
CA ASP A 268 22.84 18.56 14.87
C ASP A 268 23.29 18.43 13.41
N VAL A 269 23.10 19.47 12.59
CA VAL A 269 23.68 19.56 11.24
C VAL A 269 25.21 19.57 11.28
N ALA A 270 25.84 20.30 12.22
CA ALA A 270 27.29 20.29 12.36
C ALA A 270 27.84 18.91 12.74
N VAL A 271 27.15 18.18 13.64
CA VAL A 271 27.47 16.80 14.01
C VAL A 271 27.30 15.85 12.83
N ALA A 272 26.23 16.00 12.06
CA ALA A 272 25.98 15.19 10.86
C ALA A 272 27.03 15.41 9.77
N LEU A 273 27.54 16.64 9.60
CA LEU A 273 28.65 16.92 8.70
C LEU A 273 29.94 16.20 9.13
N ASP A 274 30.25 16.17 10.43
CA ASP A 274 31.40 15.42 10.94
C ASP A 274 31.27 13.91 10.65
N GLU A 275 30.07 13.35 10.85
CA GLU A 275 29.80 11.94 10.58
C GLU A 275 29.80 11.61 9.08
N GLN A 276 29.21 12.45 8.24
CA GLN A 276 29.28 12.32 6.78
C GLN A 276 30.74 12.32 6.32
N ALA A 277 31.55 13.29 6.76
CA ALA A 277 32.97 13.36 6.43
C ALA A 277 33.71 12.09 6.88
N ARG A 278 33.40 11.57 8.08
CA ARG A 278 33.99 10.34 8.62
C ARG A 278 33.67 9.13 7.73
N ILE A 279 32.41 8.91 7.37
CA ILE A 279 31.99 7.79 6.52
C ILE A 279 32.70 7.87 5.17
N LEU A 280 32.72 9.06 4.55
CA LEU A 280 33.39 9.27 3.27
C LEU A 280 34.91 9.00 3.35
N ARG A 281 35.54 9.27 4.50
CA ARG A 281 37.00 9.16 4.66
C ARG A 281 37.47 7.73 4.85
N VAL A 282 36.69 6.92 5.56
CA VAL A 282 37.10 5.56 5.93
C VAL A 282 36.84 4.56 4.80
N HIS A 283 35.95 4.87 3.86
CA HIS A 283 35.66 4.00 2.72
C HIS A 283 36.74 4.10 1.64
N GLN A 284 37.03 2.98 0.99
CA GLN A 284 37.96 2.94 -0.15
C GLN A 284 37.17 3.14 -1.44
N TRP A 285 37.39 4.25 -2.13
CA TRP A 285 36.63 4.60 -3.33
C TRP A 285 37.30 4.07 -4.60
N PRO A 286 36.52 3.75 -5.64
CA PRO A 286 37.08 3.45 -6.94
C PRO A 286 37.82 4.69 -7.49
N ALA A 287 38.86 4.45 -8.30
CA ALA A 287 39.76 5.51 -8.77
C ALA A 287 39.04 6.68 -9.48
N GLY A 288 37.91 6.40 -10.15
CA GLY A 288 37.09 7.42 -10.81
C GLY A 288 36.31 8.32 -9.83
N ALA A 289 35.89 7.81 -8.67
CA ALA A 289 35.10 8.56 -7.69
C ALA A 289 35.98 9.26 -6.63
N GLN A 290 37.15 8.71 -6.32
CA GLN A 290 38.01 9.18 -5.23
C GLN A 290 38.32 10.70 -5.27
N PRO A 291 38.69 11.32 -6.41
CA PRO A 291 38.94 12.77 -6.45
C PRO A 291 37.70 13.61 -6.10
N HIS A 292 36.52 13.19 -6.55
CA HIS A 292 35.26 13.90 -6.31
C HIS A 292 34.79 13.76 -4.86
N VAL A 293 34.94 12.56 -4.28
CA VAL A 293 34.66 12.35 -2.86
C VAL A 293 35.61 13.17 -1.99
N ALA A 294 36.91 13.21 -2.30
CA ALA A 294 37.88 14.02 -1.56
C ALA A 294 37.58 15.53 -1.63
N ALA A 295 37.12 16.02 -2.80
CA ALA A 295 36.68 17.40 -2.96
C ALA A 295 35.43 17.69 -2.12
N LEU A 296 34.42 16.80 -2.16
CA LEU A 296 33.22 16.91 -1.33
C LEU A 296 33.55 16.94 0.17
N GLN A 297 34.50 16.12 0.62
CA GLN A 297 34.96 16.15 2.02
C GLN A 297 35.57 17.49 2.42
N THR A 298 36.37 18.09 1.54
CA THR A 298 36.97 19.41 1.78
C THR A 298 35.88 20.48 1.95
N GLU A 299 34.81 20.40 1.15
CA GLU A 299 33.67 21.32 1.24
C GLU A 299 32.86 21.11 2.53
N ILE A 300 32.64 19.87 2.93
CA ILE A 300 32.00 19.50 4.20
C ILE A 300 32.79 20.06 5.39
N GLU A 301 34.11 19.78 5.44
CA GLU A 301 35.01 20.24 6.52
C GLU A 301 35.01 21.76 6.62
N ALA A 302 34.95 22.45 5.49
CA ALA A 302 34.91 23.89 5.48
C ALA A 302 33.52 24.43 5.90
N ALA A 303 32.40 23.74 5.63
CA ALA A 303 31.05 24.19 5.97
C ALA A 303 30.73 23.99 7.46
N ARG A 304 31.26 22.91 8.03
CA ARG A 304 31.07 22.51 9.43
C ARG A 304 31.29 23.61 10.49
N PRO A 305 32.34 24.47 10.44
CA PRO A 305 32.50 25.53 11.42
C PRO A 305 31.40 26.60 11.34
N HIS A 306 30.81 26.86 10.18
CA HIS A 306 29.71 27.82 10.07
C HIS A 306 28.45 27.30 10.76
N TRP A 307 28.11 26.03 10.60
CA TRP A 307 27.01 25.40 11.35
C TRP A 307 27.26 25.41 12.86
N ALA A 308 28.49 25.15 13.29
CA ALA A 308 28.87 25.25 14.70
C ALA A 308 28.68 26.66 15.26
N ASN A 309 29.12 27.68 14.52
CA ASN A 309 28.99 29.06 14.95
C ASN A 309 27.54 29.53 14.93
N ALA A 310 26.71 29.05 13.99
CA ALA A 310 25.27 29.27 14.00
C ALA A 310 24.63 28.67 15.25
N ALA A 311 25.02 27.44 15.63
CA ALA A 311 24.57 26.82 16.88
C ALA A 311 24.97 27.61 18.13
N ASP A 312 26.14 28.26 18.11
CA ASP A 312 26.65 29.08 19.23
C ASP A 312 26.16 30.53 19.23
N ALA A 313 25.46 30.97 18.17
CA ALA A 313 24.98 32.33 18.00
C ALA A 313 24.15 32.82 19.19
N LYS A 314 24.32 34.10 19.55
CA LYS A 314 23.63 34.72 20.69
C LYS A 314 22.38 35.49 20.30
N ASP A 315 22.21 35.73 19.00
CA ASP A 315 21.10 36.46 18.43
C ASP A 315 20.80 35.93 17.02
N VAL A 316 19.61 36.27 16.53
CA VAL A 316 19.08 35.82 15.24
C VAL A 316 19.92 36.33 14.05
N GLY A 317 20.48 37.55 14.15
CA GLY A 317 21.29 38.12 13.07
C GLY A 317 22.59 37.32 12.88
N THR A 318 23.33 37.12 13.97
CA THR A 318 24.55 36.30 13.98
C THR A 318 24.29 34.86 13.50
N PHE A 319 23.12 34.30 13.84
CA PHE A 319 22.72 32.98 13.34
C PHE A 319 22.61 32.97 11.80
N TYR A 320 21.90 33.95 11.22
CA TYR A 320 21.72 34.04 9.77
C TYR A 320 23.05 34.27 9.04
N ASP A 321 23.94 35.12 9.55
CA ASP A 321 25.26 35.34 8.95
C ASP A 321 26.05 34.03 8.79
N HIS A 322 26.02 33.18 9.81
CA HIS A 322 26.67 31.88 9.76
C HIS A 322 25.91 30.85 8.93
N TYR A 323 24.59 30.83 9.02
CA TYR A 323 23.73 29.95 8.22
C TYR A 323 23.91 30.19 6.72
N GLU A 324 23.84 31.44 6.27
CA GLU A 324 24.04 31.80 4.86
C GLU A 324 25.45 31.45 4.38
N ALA A 325 26.48 31.71 5.19
CA ALA A 325 27.86 31.34 4.87
C ALA A 325 28.05 29.82 4.75
N ALA A 326 27.24 29.03 5.47
CA ALA A 326 27.22 27.57 5.35
C ALA A 326 26.54 27.09 4.07
N LEU A 327 25.51 27.81 3.59
CA LEU A 327 24.75 27.47 2.39
C LEU A 327 25.44 27.85 1.07
N HIS A 328 26.22 28.93 1.02
CA HIS A 328 26.88 29.43 -0.19
C HIS A 328 28.08 28.58 -0.66
N ARG A 329 28.08 27.27 -0.40
CA ARG A 329 29.18 26.35 -0.70
C ARG A 329 28.83 25.45 -1.91
N PRO A 330 29.78 25.18 -2.81
CA PRO A 330 29.56 24.35 -4.01
C PRO A 330 29.41 22.84 -3.76
N GLY A 331 29.04 22.44 -2.52
CA GLY A 331 28.81 21.05 -2.10
C GLY A 331 28.02 20.21 -3.10
N HIS A 332 27.07 20.86 -3.76
CA HIS A 332 26.21 20.24 -4.76
C HIS A 332 26.97 19.77 -6.02
N GLU A 333 27.94 20.54 -6.52
CA GLU A 333 28.69 20.19 -7.75
C GLU A 333 29.57 18.96 -7.54
N GLN A 334 30.30 18.88 -6.41
CA GLN A 334 31.12 17.70 -6.13
C GLN A 334 30.27 16.48 -5.76
N ALA A 335 29.12 16.69 -5.13
CA ALA A 335 28.14 15.62 -4.92
C ALA A 335 27.66 15.03 -6.25
N ILE A 336 27.29 15.86 -7.23
CA ILE A 336 26.91 15.41 -8.59
C ILE A 336 28.03 14.58 -9.22
N LYS A 337 29.27 15.10 -9.24
CA LYS A 337 30.41 14.39 -9.87
C LYS A 337 30.74 13.07 -9.18
N ALA A 338 30.64 13.01 -7.85
CA ALA A 338 30.83 11.78 -7.09
C ALA A 338 29.74 10.76 -7.44
N ARG A 339 28.48 11.20 -7.54
CA ARG A 339 27.33 10.36 -7.90
C ARG A 339 27.44 9.83 -9.33
N GLU A 340 27.80 10.67 -10.30
CA GLU A 340 28.11 10.27 -11.67
C GLU A 340 29.17 9.16 -11.72
N ALA A 341 30.29 9.35 -11.01
CA ALA A 341 31.37 8.37 -10.96
C ALA A 341 30.94 7.03 -10.31
N LEU A 342 29.95 7.07 -9.42
CA LEU A 342 29.34 5.93 -8.75
C LEU A 342 28.09 5.39 -9.47
N LYS A 343 27.72 5.97 -10.62
CA LYS A 343 26.51 5.61 -11.38
C LYS A 343 25.22 5.70 -10.54
N LEU A 344 25.17 6.67 -9.65
CA LEU A 344 23.96 7.08 -8.93
C LEU A 344 23.23 8.18 -9.71
N THR A 345 21.95 8.41 -9.40
CA THR A 345 21.14 9.43 -10.09
C THR A 345 21.75 10.83 -9.90
N THR A 346 21.68 11.72 -10.88
CA THR A 346 22.14 13.12 -10.74
C THR A 346 21.03 14.11 -11.02
N SER A 347 21.23 15.39 -10.65
CA SER A 347 20.17 16.41 -10.68
C SER A 347 19.59 16.70 -12.06
N ASP A 348 20.28 16.33 -13.15
CA ASP A 348 19.76 16.47 -14.52
C ASP A 348 18.61 15.50 -14.82
N ASP A 349 18.39 14.50 -13.96
CA ASP A 349 17.24 13.59 -14.03
C ASP A 349 16.04 14.08 -13.17
N MET A 350 16.14 15.24 -12.52
CA MET A 350 15.05 15.85 -11.72
C MET A 350 14.18 16.80 -12.57
N PRO A 351 12.85 16.67 -12.54
CA PRO A 351 11.94 17.77 -12.88
C PRO A 351 12.14 18.93 -11.89
N GLU A 352 12.39 20.13 -12.42
CA GLU A 352 12.75 21.46 -11.86
C GLU A 352 12.30 21.94 -10.44
N SER A 353 11.59 21.17 -9.61
CA SER A 353 10.89 21.72 -8.44
C SER A 353 11.33 21.24 -7.05
N VAL A 354 12.57 20.77 -6.87
CA VAL A 354 13.09 20.50 -5.51
C VAL A 354 14.53 21.00 -5.41
N VAL A 355 14.69 22.22 -4.90
CA VAL A 355 15.98 22.82 -4.47
C VAL A 355 15.93 23.06 -2.98
#